data_AF-A0A3L9YLQ1-F1
#
_entry.id   AF-A0A3L9YLQ1-F1
#
_cell.length_a   1.000
_cell.length_b   1.000
_cell.length_c   1.000
_cell.angle_alpha   90.00
_cell.angle_beta   90.00
_cell.angle_gamma   90.00
#
_symmetry.space_group_name_H-M   'P 1'
#
loop_
_entity.id
_entity.type
_entity.pdbx_description
1 polymer ?
#
loop_
_entity_poly.entity_id
_entity_poly.type
_entity_poly.pdbx_seq_one_letter_code
_entity_poly.pdbx_strand_id
1 'polypeptide(L)'
;MKNIIILLLISFSTASCQDFGKLSIVASFPNSMKEVSGLETIEGSPLIWVLGDSGSEPAVYGFNPKKESFDKVITLTNVVNHDWEDLAKDRDGNLYIGDFGNNHNSRKNLAIYTLRNVSEITETKSEVAITNFTLEDQNSFKIKKKDRNYDIEAFFYLNENFYLFTRNRSNNFDGVSKVYRVPAQSGNFEAKLIGTFKTCNDRKDCEVTAATIDFSSGRIALLTYNKVFIIDDYKDEDFLNGKIKKIKLEHTSQKESIGFKDSNTLYIADERNGAYGGNLYELKLDL
;
A
#
# COMPACT_ATOMS: atom_id res chain seq x y z
N MET A 1 -7.27 72.63 -5.66
CA MET A 1 -7.63 71.43 -6.45
C MET A 1 -6.48 70.43 -6.38
N LYS A 2 -6.61 69.36 -5.59
CA LYS A 2 -5.68 68.22 -5.61
C LYS A 2 -6.54 66.96 -5.70
N ASN A 3 -6.52 66.33 -6.86
CA ASN A 3 -7.21 65.06 -7.13
C ASN A 3 -6.41 63.95 -6.44
N ILE A 4 -7.03 63.26 -5.48
CA ILE A 4 -6.49 62.02 -4.91
C ILE A 4 -6.95 60.89 -5.82
N ILE A 5 -6.00 60.30 -6.53
CA ILE A 5 -6.20 59.08 -7.31
C ILE A 5 -6.06 57.91 -6.33
N ILE A 6 -7.17 57.22 -6.06
CA ILE A 6 -7.17 55.96 -5.31
C ILE A 6 -6.81 54.85 -6.30
N LEU A 7 -5.61 54.30 -6.16
CA LEU A 7 -5.15 53.15 -6.93
C LEU A 7 -5.72 51.88 -6.30
N LEU A 8 -6.73 51.29 -6.94
CA LEU A 8 -7.31 50.01 -6.51
C LEU A 8 -6.32 48.89 -6.88
N LEU A 9 -5.62 48.34 -5.89
CA LEU A 9 -4.79 47.15 -6.03
C LEU A 9 -5.70 45.92 -6.12
N ILE A 10 -5.95 45.46 -7.35
CA ILE A 10 -6.63 44.19 -7.63
C ILE A 10 -5.60 43.08 -7.39
N SER A 11 -5.69 42.43 -6.23
CA SER A 11 -4.94 41.21 -5.93
C SER A 11 -5.48 40.07 -6.81
N PHE A 12 -4.78 39.75 -7.90
CA PHE A 12 -5.00 38.53 -8.66
C PHE A 12 -4.51 37.34 -7.81
N SER A 13 -5.45 36.70 -7.11
CA SER A 13 -5.22 35.40 -6.48
C SER A 13 -5.02 34.38 -7.60
N THR A 14 -3.76 34.10 -7.98
CA THR A 14 -3.47 32.93 -8.81
C THR A 14 -3.74 31.70 -7.96
N ALA A 15 -4.92 31.11 -8.10
CA ALA A 15 -5.17 29.74 -7.65
C ALA A 15 -4.18 28.87 -8.43
N SER A 16 -3.06 28.52 -7.79
CA SER A 16 -2.12 27.55 -8.34
C SER A 16 -2.86 26.22 -8.38
N CYS A 17 -3.37 25.84 -9.55
CA CYS A 17 -3.91 24.51 -9.75
C CYS A 17 -2.72 23.55 -9.64
N GLN A 18 -2.64 22.82 -8.53
CA GLN A 18 -1.61 21.81 -8.34
C GLN A 18 -1.88 20.66 -9.30
N ASP A 19 -0.91 20.35 -10.15
CA ASP A 19 -1.01 19.25 -11.12
C ASP A 19 -0.66 17.93 -10.43
N PHE A 20 -1.63 17.01 -10.41
CA PHE A 20 -1.49 15.66 -9.87
C PHE A 20 -1.40 14.60 -10.99
N GLY A 21 -1.12 15.03 -12.23
CA GLY A 21 -1.02 14.15 -13.39
C GLY A 21 -2.34 13.43 -13.65
N LYS A 22 -2.31 12.09 -13.64
CA LYS A 22 -3.50 11.25 -13.82
C LYS A 22 -4.34 11.06 -12.56
N LEU A 23 -3.88 11.59 -11.43
CA LEU A 23 -4.54 11.42 -10.14
C LEU A 23 -5.51 12.58 -9.87
N SER A 24 -6.60 12.27 -9.18
CA SER A 24 -7.49 13.28 -8.59
C SER A 24 -7.39 13.18 -7.08
N ILE A 25 -7.10 14.29 -6.39
CA ILE A 25 -7.10 14.30 -4.92
C ILE A 25 -8.54 14.09 -4.41
N VAL A 26 -8.68 13.25 -3.39
CA VAL A 26 -9.96 12.89 -2.78
C VAL A 26 -10.09 13.53 -1.40
N ALA A 27 -9.02 13.42 -0.61
CA ALA A 27 -8.97 13.87 0.78
C ALA A 27 -7.52 13.97 1.25
N SER A 28 -7.29 14.69 2.35
CA SER A 28 -6.03 14.61 3.11
C SER A 28 -6.22 13.84 4.42
N PHE A 29 -5.23 13.05 4.81
CA PHE A 29 -5.23 12.37 6.10
C PHE A 29 -4.96 13.36 7.24
N PRO A 30 -5.50 13.13 8.46
CA PRO A 30 -5.13 13.88 9.65
C PRO A 30 -3.60 13.93 9.83
N ASN A 31 -3.07 15.04 10.34
CA ASN A 31 -1.62 15.21 10.57
C ASN A 31 -1.00 14.16 11.52
N SER A 32 -1.83 13.45 12.29
CA SER A 32 -1.39 12.32 13.12
C SER A 32 -0.97 11.10 12.30
N MET A 33 -1.44 10.96 11.06
CA MET A 33 -1.02 9.93 10.11
C MET A 33 0.09 10.50 9.22
N LYS A 34 1.33 10.13 9.52
CA LYS A 34 2.51 10.62 8.81
C LYS A 34 2.94 9.69 7.67
N GLU A 35 2.96 8.40 7.95
CA GLU A 35 3.56 7.37 7.09
C GLU A 35 2.48 6.32 6.81
N VAL A 36 1.56 6.61 5.91
CA VAL A 36 0.45 5.70 5.58
C VAL A 36 0.97 4.57 4.68
N SER A 37 0.78 3.31 5.11
CA SER A 37 1.45 2.15 4.51
C SER A 37 0.49 0.96 4.34
N GLY A 38 -0.43 1.09 3.39
CA GLY A 38 -1.47 0.11 3.10
C GLY A 38 -2.87 0.71 3.23
N LEU A 39 -3.75 0.35 2.29
CA LEU A 39 -5.16 0.75 2.36
C LEU A 39 -6.08 -0.30 1.74
N GLU A 40 -7.25 -0.49 2.33
CA GLU A 40 -8.28 -1.38 1.80
C GLU A 40 -9.69 -0.84 2.02
N THR A 41 -10.59 -1.14 1.08
CA THR A 41 -12.01 -0.79 1.17
C THR A 41 -12.82 -2.02 1.54
N ILE A 42 -13.85 -1.87 2.39
CA ILE A 42 -14.82 -2.95 2.63
C ILE A 42 -16.11 -2.61 1.90
N GLU A 43 -16.69 -3.59 1.20
CA GLU A 43 -17.93 -3.40 0.44
C GLU A 43 -19.05 -2.89 1.36
N GLY A 44 -19.79 -1.88 0.91
CA GLY A 44 -20.86 -1.25 1.68
C GLY A 44 -20.40 -0.33 2.82
N SER A 45 -19.10 -0.26 3.12
CA SER A 45 -18.54 0.67 4.11
C SER A 45 -18.14 2.01 3.46
N PRO A 46 -18.44 3.16 4.10
CA PRO A 46 -17.91 4.45 3.66
C PRO A 46 -16.46 4.68 4.13
N LEU A 47 -15.90 3.79 4.94
CA LEU A 47 -14.56 3.91 5.50
C LEU A 47 -13.53 3.21 4.62
N ILE A 48 -12.36 3.84 4.51
CA ILE A 48 -11.16 3.26 3.94
C ILE A 48 -10.28 2.87 5.11
N TRP A 49 -9.95 1.59 5.22
CA TRP A 49 -9.06 1.10 6.27
C TRP A 49 -7.63 1.36 5.87
N VAL A 50 -6.86 1.94 6.79
CA VAL A 50 -5.44 2.24 6.59
C VAL A 50 -4.65 1.84 7.83
N LEU A 51 -3.34 1.71 7.67
CA LEU A 51 -2.39 1.59 8.77
C LEU A 51 -1.22 2.54 8.55
N GLY A 52 -0.41 2.73 9.60
CA GLY A 52 0.83 3.48 9.50
C GLY A 52 2.05 2.58 9.56
N ASP A 53 3.13 3.00 8.91
CA ASP A 53 4.43 2.32 8.89
C ASP A 53 5.11 2.32 10.28
N SER A 54 6.35 1.85 10.34
CA SER A 54 7.19 1.75 11.51
C SER A 54 7.14 3.00 12.40
N GLY A 55 7.04 2.77 13.72
CA GLY A 55 6.89 3.86 14.69
C GLY A 55 5.46 4.38 14.86
N SER A 56 4.50 3.92 14.06
CA SER A 56 3.07 4.11 14.31
C SER A 56 2.55 3.18 15.41
N GLU A 57 1.45 3.57 16.05
CA GLU A 57 0.73 2.69 17.00
C GLU A 57 0.27 1.40 16.29
N PRO A 58 0.25 0.24 16.98
CA PRO A 58 -0.23 -1.02 16.42
C PRO A 58 -1.75 -1.01 16.28
N ALA A 59 -2.26 -0.28 15.31
CA ALA A 59 -3.68 -0.06 15.10
C ALA A 59 -4.03 0.04 13.62
N VAL A 60 -5.28 -0.30 13.29
CA VAL A 60 -5.89 0.01 12.00
C VAL A 60 -6.93 1.12 12.16
N TYR A 61 -7.03 1.97 11.15
CA TYR A 61 -7.82 3.20 11.20
C TYR A 61 -8.85 3.20 10.08
N GLY A 62 -10.13 3.36 10.43
CA GLY A 62 -11.21 3.57 9.49
C GLY A 62 -11.31 5.04 9.11
N PHE A 63 -10.68 5.43 8.01
CA PHE A 63 -10.67 6.79 7.49
C PHE A 63 -11.94 7.13 6.73
N ASN A 64 -12.55 8.27 7.06
CA ASN A 64 -13.70 8.82 6.35
C ASN A 64 -13.22 9.94 5.42
N PRO A 65 -13.12 9.70 4.09
CA PRO A 65 -12.60 10.70 3.15
C PRO A 65 -13.49 11.95 3.04
N LYS A 66 -14.78 11.88 3.40
CA LYS A 66 -15.67 13.04 3.35
C LYS A 66 -15.47 13.99 4.54
N LYS A 67 -15.05 13.45 5.68
CA LYS A 67 -14.83 14.21 6.92
C LYS A 67 -13.35 14.51 7.19
N GLU A 68 -12.45 13.86 6.44
CA GLU A 68 -11.01 13.88 6.66
C GLU A 68 -10.64 13.49 8.10
N SER A 69 -11.33 12.47 8.64
CA SER A 69 -11.19 12.01 10.03
C SER A 69 -11.14 10.49 10.13
N PHE A 70 -10.52 9.98 11.19
CA PHE A 70 -10.64 8.57 11.57
C PHE A 70 -11.92 8.38 12.39
N ASP A 71 -12.95 7.82 11.76
CA ASP A 71 -14.23 7.52 12.40
C ASP A 71 -14.15 6.24 13.26
N LYS A 72 -13.12 5.41 13.04
CA LYS A 72 -12.86 4.20 13.80
C LYS A 72 -11.36 3.98 13.98
N VAL A 73 -10.96 3.51 15.16
CA VAL A 73 -9.58 3.12 15.46
C VAL A 73 -9.63 1.82 16.26
N ILE A 74 -8.94 0.79 15.79
CA ILE A 74 -8.86 -0.52 16.46
C ILE A 74 -7.40 -0.78 16.81
N THR A 75 -7.07 -0.71 18.09
CA THR A 75 -5.74 -1.08 18.59
C THR A 75 -5.61 -2.59 18.72
N LEU A 76 -4.52 -3.14 18.20
CA LEU A 76 -4.21 -4.56 18.26
C LEU A 76 -3.39 -4.85 19.52
N THR A 77 -3.93 -5.63 20.46
CA THR A 77 -3.38 -5.71 21.82
C THR A 77 -2.33 -6.80 22.02
N ASN A 78 -2.24 -7.76 21.11
CA ASN A 78 -1.34 -8.92 21.21
C ASN A 78 -0.15 -8.87 20.23
N VAL A 79 0.05 -7.75 19.54
CA VAL A 79 1.14 -7.54 18.57
C VAL A 79 1.70 -6.12 18.71
N VAL A 80 2.88 -5.88 18.13
CA VAL A 80 3.49 -4.55 18.03
C VAL A 80 3.79 -4.24 16.57
N ASN A 81 3.92 -2.95 16.25
CA ASN A 81 4.37 -2.51 14.94
C ASN A 81 5.90 -2.56 14.88
N HIS A 82 6.44 -3.60 14.24
CA HIS A 82 7.88 -3.71 14.00
C HIS A 82 8.29 -3.02 12.70
N ASP A 83 7.58 -3.29 11.61
CA ASP A 83 7.75 -2.71 10.26
C ASP A 83 6.51 -3.11 9.45
N TRP A 84 5.39 -2.39 9.63
CA TRP A 84 4.10 -2.68 8.97
C TRP A 84 4.01 -1.96 7.63
N GLU A 85 3.92 -2.71 6.54
CA GLU A 85 4.21 -2.18 5.20
C GLU A 85 3.02 -2.15 4.25
N ASP A 86 2.00 -2.99 4.48
CA ASP A 86 0.84 -3.03 3.58
C ASP A 86 -0.38 -3.65 4.27
N LEU A 87 -1.55 -3.46 3.65
CA LEU A 87 -2.83 -3.98 4.08
C LEU A 87 -3.51 -4.75 2.94
N ALA A 88 -4.01 -5.94 3.22
CA ALA A 88 -4.85 -6.70 2.28
C ALA A 88 -6.18 -7.08 2.94
N LYS A 89 -7.11 -7.58 2.14
CA LYS A 89 -8.41 -8.06 2.61
C LYS A 89 -8.85 -9.32 1.89
N ASP A 90 -9.88 -9.99 2.41
CA ASP A 90 -10.68 -10.96 1.66
C ASP A 90 -12.11 -10.46 1.41
N ARG A 91 -12.96 -11.32 0.84
CA ARG A 91 -14.38 -11.01 0.59
C ARG A 91 -15.23 -10.98 1.86
N ASP A 92 -14.76 -11.61 2.94
CA ASP A 92 -15.48 -11.70 4.21
C ASP A 92 -15.20 -10.47 5.10
N GLY A 93 -14.40 -9.52 4.60
CA GLY A 93 -14.05 -8.31 5.32
C GLY A 93 -13.00 -8.54 6.42
N ASN A 94 -12.27 -9.64 6.36
CA ASN A 94 -11.06 -9.81 7.15
C ASN A 94 -9.98 -8.86 6.59
N LEU A 95 -9.24 -8.23 7.50
CA LEU A 95 -8.06 -7.45 7.17
C LEU A 95 -6.80 -8.24 7.52
N TYR A 96 -5.83 -8.15 6.63
CA TYR A 96 -4.51 -8.74 6.78
C TYR A 96 -3.48 -7.62 6.86
N ILE A 97 -2.68 -7.61 7.91
CA ILE A 97 -1.66 -6.60 8.19
C ILE A 97 -0.29 -7.21 7.94
N GLY A 98 0.48 -6.64 7.01
CA GLY A 98 1.81 -7.12 6.67
C GLY A 98 2.89 -6.56 7.58
N ASP A 99 3.37 -7.35 8.55
CA ASP A 99 4.50 -6.99 9.41
C ASP A 99 5.78 -7.67 8.92
N PHE A 100 6.26 -7.22 7.78
CA PHE A 100 7.32 -7.89 7.02
C PHE A 100 8.37 -6.96 6.41
N GLY A 101 8.32 -5.66 6.73
CA GLY A 101 9.36 -4.71 6.37
C GLY A 101 10.73 -5.17 6.87
N ASN A 102 11.72 -5.04 6.01
CA ASN A 102 13.04 -5.63 6.17
C ASN A 102 14.11 -4.91 5.34
N ASN A 103 14.13 -3.59 5.43
CA ASN A 103 15.09 -2.66 4.79
C ASN A 103 16.55 -3.15 4.80
N HIS A 104 16.98 -3.76 5.90
CA HIS A 104 18.35 -4.25 6.11
C HIS A 104 18.56 -5.72 5.71
N ASN A 105 17.49 -6.43 5.34
CA ASN A 105 17.44 -7.84 4.95
C ASN A 105 18.04 -8.75 6.05
N SER A 106 17.74 -8.40 7.31
CA SER A 106 18.27 -9.03 8.52
C SER A 106 17.18 -9.47 9.51
N ARG A 107 15.93 -9.09 9.26
CA ARG A 107 14.76 -9.42 10.10
C ARG A 107 14.39 -10.89 9.98
N LYS A 108 14.01 -11.52 11.11
CA LYS A 108 13.71 -12.97 11.24
C LYS A 108 12.28 -13.28 11.70
N ASN A 109 11.51 -12.25 12.01
CA ASN A 109 10.16 -12.32 12.57
C ASN A 109 9.16 -11.68 11.59
N LEU A 110 9.17 -12.15 10.35
CA LEU A 110 8.19 -11.70 9.35
C LEU A 110 6.84 -12.34 9.69
N ALA A 111 5.78 -11.54 9.67
CA ALA A 111 4.45 -12.00 10.00
C ALA A 111 3.37 -11.32 9.16
N ILE A 112 2.22 -11.97 9.07
CA ILE A 112 0.96 -11.37 8.64
C ILE A 112 -0.05 -11.57 9.76
N TYR A 113 -0.71 -10.48 10.17
CA TYR A 113 -1.72 -10.51 11.21
C TYR A 113 -3.11 -10.48 10.61
N THR A 114 -4.02 -11.31 11.11
CA THR A 114 -5.41 -11.37 10.63
C THR A 114 -6.35 -10.77 11.66
N LEU A 115 -6.98 -9.65 11.28
CA LEU A 115 -8.08 -9.03 12.02
C LEU A 115 -9.40 -9.42 11.35
N ARG A 116 -10.22 -10.21 12.07
CA ARG A 116 -11.43 -10.78 11.48
C ARG A 116 -12.57 -9.77 11.40
N ASN A 117 -13.24 -9.75 10.24
CA ASN A 117 -14.47 -9.01 9.97
C ASN A 117 -14.48 -7.60 10.59
N VAL A 118 -13.60 -6.73 10.06
CA VAL A 118 -13.29 -5.43 10.68
C VAL A 118 -14.53 -4.53 10.83
N SER A 119 -15.52 -4.69 9.95
CA SER A 119 -16.77 -3.94 9.96
C SER A 119 -17.65 -4.28 11.17
N GLU A 120 -17.58 -5.51 11.68
CA GLU A 120 -18.39 -5.98 12.82
C GLU A 120 -17.78 -5.66 14.18
N ILE A 121 -16.50 -5.28 14.25
CA ILE A 121 -15.83 -4.97 15.52
C ILE A 121 -16.44 -3.70 16.11
N THR A 122 -17.10 -3.77 17.26
CA THR A 122 -17.63 -2.59 17.98
C THR A 122 -16.60 -1.95 18.90
N GLU A 123 -15.61 -2.72 19.33
CA GLU A 123 -14.64 -2.28 20.34
C GLU A 123 -13.43 -1.58 19.74
N THR A 124 -12.78 -0.75 20.56
CA THR A 124 -11.56 -0.02 20.17
C THR A 124 -10.29 -0.86 20.31
N LYS A 125 -10.41 -2.09 20.80
CA LYS A 125 -9.31 -3.04 21.00
C LYS A 125 -9.68 -4.41 20.46
N SER A 126 -8.74 -5.07 19.81
CA SER A 126 -8.93 -6.41 19.28
C SER A 126 -7.62 -7.20 19.34
N GLU A 127 -7.74 -8.53 19.33
CA GLU A 127 -6.61 -9.41 19.09
C GLU A 127 -6.61 -9.87 17.63
N VAL A 128 -5.44 -10.29 17.16
CA VAL A 128 -5.24 -10.82 15.81
C VAL A 128 -4.65 -12.22 15.83
N ALA A 129 -5.01 -12.99 14.82
CA ALA A 129 -4.36 -14.26 14.53
C ALA A 129 -3.03 -14.01 13.80
N ILE A 130 -2.01 -14.85 14.01
CA ILE A 130 -0.65 -14.59 13.53
C ILE A 130 -0.19 -15.70 12.58
N THR A 131 0.25 -15.30 11.38
CA THR A 131 0.92 -16.14 10.39
C THR A 131 2.39 -15.71 10.32
N ASN A 132 3.28 -16.45 10.98
CA ASN A 132 4.72 -16.20 10.89
C ASN A 132 5.30 -16.92 9.67
N PHE A 133 6.32 -16.32 9.07
CA PHE A 133 7.02 -16.99 7.97
C PHE A 133 8.49 -16.61 7.83
N THR A 134 9.24 -17.49 7.17
CA THR A 134 10.58 -17.24 6.64
C THR A 134 10.57 -17.33 5.13
N LEU A 135 11.55 -16.72 4.45
CA LEU A 135 11.68 -16.82 2.99
C LEU A 135 12.54 -18.03 2.61
N GLU A 136 12.07 -18.88 1.69
CA GLU A 136 12.74 -20.15 1.36
C GLU A 136 14.19 -20.01 0.90
N ASP A 137 14.55 -18.88 0.28
CA ASP A 137 15.87 -18.65 -0.31
C ASP A 137 16.76 -17.70 0.55
N GLN A 138 16.24 -17.15 1.65
CA GLN A 138 16.98 -16.28 2.56
C GLN A 138 17.77 -17.09 3.59
N ASN A 139 18.86 -17.71 3.13
CA ASN A 139 19.72 -18.55 3.99
C ASN A 139 20.66 -17.74 4.92
N SER A 140 20.66 -16.40 4.85
CA SER A 140 21.51 -15.52 5.65
C SER A 140 20.81 -14.21 5.96
N PHE A 141 21.13 -13.64 7.13
CA PHE A 141 20.61 -12.34 7.60
C PHE A 141 21.69 -11.25 7.60
N LYS A 142 22.79 -11.51 6.89
CA LYS A 142 23.88 -10.56 6.60
C LYS A 142 24.01 -10.40 5.09
N ILE A 143 22.96 -9.88 4.46
CA ILE A 143 22.88 -9.75 3.00
C ILE A 143 23.70 -8.55 2.52
N LYS A 144 24.61 -8.81 1.58
CA LYS A 144 25.42 -7.76 0.92
C LYS A 144 24.49 -6.82 0.16
N LYS A 145 24.83 -5.52 0.11
CA LYS A 145 24.00 -4.49 -0.54
C LYS A 145 23.55 -4.84 -1.97
N LYS A 146 24.36 -5.56 -2.75
CA LYS A 146 24.04 -5.97 -4.13
C LYS A 146 23.08 -7.15 -4.26
N ASP A 147 22.84 -7.87 -3.16
CA ASP A 147 22.03 -9.08 -3.12
C ASP A 147 20.74 -8.87 -2.29
N ARG A 148 20.45 -7.62 -1.90
CA ARG A 148 19.30 -7.26 -1.04
C ARG A 148 18.00 -7.24 -1.83
N ASN A 149 17.31 -8.37 -1.86
CA ASN A 149 15.98 -8.50 -2.44
C ASN A 149 15.14 -9.49 -1.60
N TYR A 150 14.98 -9.16 -0.32
CA TYR A 150 14.23 -9.90 0.71
C TYR A 150 13.38 -8.97 1.59
N ASP A 151 13.23 -7.73 1.15
CA ASP A 151 12.40 -6.71 1.78
C ASP A 151 11.02 -6.79 1.16
N ILE A 152 9.96 -7.05 1.92
CA ILE A 152 8.59 -7.20 1.37
C ILE A 152 7.84 -5.92 1.70
N GLU A 153 7.16 -5.34 0.70
CA GLU A 153 6.41 -4.09 0.89
C GLU A 153 5.08 -4.08 0.13
N ALA A 154 4.66 -5.23 -0.37
CA ALA A 154 3.43 -5.32 -1.13
C ALA A 154 2.88 -6.74 -1.04
N PHE A 155 1.57 -6.86 -0.84
CA PHE A 155 0.94 -8.17 -0.88
C PHE A 155 -0.55 -8.12 -1.15
N PHE A 156 -1.11 -9.26 -1.54
CA PHE A 156 -2.55 -9.43 -1.60
C PHE A 156 -2.95 -10.84 -1.16
N TYR A 157 -4.22 -11.00 -0.79
CA TYR A 157 -4.83 -12.30 -0.52
C TYR A 157 -5.56 -12.81 -1.76
N LEU A 158 -5.37 -14.08 -2.11
CA LEU A 158 -6.13 -14.77 -3.16
C LEU A 158 -6.15 -16.27 -2.84
N ASN A 159 -7.35 -16.88 -2.89
CA ASN A 159 -7.55 -18.32 -2.74
C ASN A 159 -6.77 -18.93 -1.56
N GLU A 160 -7.01 -18.42 -0.34
CA GLU A 160 -6.37 -18.90 0.89
C GLU A 160 -4.84 -18.78 0.92
N ASN A 161 -4.27 -17.91 0.08
CA ASN A 161 -2.84 -17.63 0.06
C ASN A 161 -2.57 -16.12 0.05
N PHE A 162 -1.46 -15.74 0.68
CA PHE A 162 -0.84 -14.44 0.55
C PHE A 162 0.23 -14.49 -0.54
N TYR A 163 0.20 -13.50 -1.43
CA TYR A 163 1.19 -13.30 -2.48
C TYR A 163 1.98 -12.04 -2.19
N LEU A 164 3.27 -12.21 -1.92
CA LEU A 164 4.15 -11.19 -1.35
C LEU A 164 5.16 -10.75 -2.40
N PHE A 165 5.37 -9.44 -2.55
CA PHE A 165 6.30 -8.85 -3.50
C PHE A 165 7.40 -8.12 -2.78
N THR A 166 8.64 -8.37 -3.19
CA THR A 166 9.77 -7.66 -2.59
C THR A 166 9.98 -6.28 -3.18
N ARG A 167 10.36 -5.33 -2.32
CA ARG A 167 11.06 -4.12 -2.71
C ARG A 167 12.54 -4.41 -2.91
N ASN A 168 13.03 -4.18 -4.13
CA ASN A 168 14.42 -4.47 -4.46
C ASN A 168 15.38 -3.40 -3.90
N ARG A 169 15.94 -3.67 -2.72
CA ARG A 169 16.93 -2.82 -2.05
C ARG A 169 18.37 -3.00 -2.58
N SER A 170 18.57 -3.73 -3.68
CA SER A 170 19.91 -3.97 -4.24
C SER A 170 20.58 -2.69 -4.71
N ASN A 171 21.84 -2.43 -4.36
CA ASN A 171 22.56 -1.28 -4.95
C ASN A 171 22.78 -1.43 -6.47
N ASN A 172 22.64 -2.63 -7.01
CA ASN A 172 22.54 -2.91 -8.44
C ASN A 172 21.07 -3.13 -8.80
N PHE A 173 20.25 -2.12 -8.51
CA PHE A 173 18.81 -2.18 -8.79
C PHE A 173 18.57 -2.50 -10.25
N ASP A 174 17.66 -3.44 -10.50
CA ASP A 174 17.27 -3.84 -11.85
C ASP A 174 15.74 -3.87 -12.01
N GLY A 175 14.96 -3.57 -10.97
CA GLY A 175 13.50 -3.65 -10.98
C GLY A 175 12.92 -5.06 -10.84
N VAL A 176 13.71 -6.07 -10.48
CA VAL A 176 13.18 -7.41 -10.15
C VAL A 176 12.61 -7.39 -8.73
N SER A 177 11.31 -7.65 -8.61
CA SER A 177 10.64 -8.03 -7.37
C SER A 177 10.49 -9.55 -7.34
N LYS A 178 10.88 -10.20 -6.25
CA LYS A 178 10.60 -11.61 -6.00
C LYS A 178 9.17 -11.76 -5.54
N VAL A 179 8.54 -12.87 -5.93
CA VAL A 179 7.14 -13.15 -5.58
C VAL A 179 7.09 -14.43 -4.75
N TYR A 180 6.64 -14.29 -3.51
CA TYR A 180 6.49 -15.41 -2.59
C TYR A 180 5.03 -15.75 -2.36
N ARG A 181 4.75 -17.01 -2.04
CA ARG A 181 3.44 -17.49 -1.61
C ARG A 181 3.49 -18.05 -0.19
N VAL A 182 2.53 -17.65 0.65
CA VAL A 182 2.35 -18.14 2.03
C VAL A 182 0.90 -18.55 2.25
N PRO A 183 0.59 -19.70 2.87
CA PRO A 183 -0.77 -20.05 3.25
C PRO A 183 -1.40 -19.01 4.18
N ALA A 184 -2.63 -18.58 3.90
CA ALA A 184 -3.36 -17.56 4.65
C ALA A 184 -4.07 -18.14 5.88
N GLN A 185 -3.30 -18.75 6.77
CA GLN A 185 -3.76 -19.32 8.03
C GLN A 185 -2.72 -19.13 9.12
N SER A 186 -3.15 -19.14 10.39
CA SER A 186 -2.21 -18.98 11.51
C SER A 186 -1.24 -20.14 11.62
N GLY A 187 0.00 -19.85 11.99
CA GLY A 187 1.05 -20.86 12.11
C GLY A 187 2.43 -20.33 11.75
N ASN A 188 3.34 -21.24 11.48
CA ASN A 188 4.69 -20.95 11.01
C ASN A 188 4.88 -21.61 9.64
N PHE A 189 5.28 -20.82 8.66
CA PHE A 189 5.41 -21.27 7.28
C PHE A 189 6.78 -20.90 6.69
N GLU A 190 7.15 -21.60 5.63
CA GLU A 190 8.21 -21.16 4.73
C GLU A 190 7.54 -20.63 3.46
N ALA A 191 7.73 -19.34 3.18
CA ALA A 191 7.21 -18.66 2.01
C ALA A 191 7.93 -19.17 0.76
N LYS A 192 7.15 -19.65 -0.21
CA LYS A 192 7.68 -20.27 -1.43
C LYS A 192 7.93 -19.26 -2.53
N LEU A 193 9.12 -19.20 -3.12
CA LEU A 193 9.43 -18.32 -4.24
C LEU A 193 8.78 -18.91 -5.49
N ILE A 194 7.70 -18.30 -5.93
CA ILE A 194 6.93 -18.78 -7.09
C ILE A 194 7.35 -18.10 -8.40
N GLY A 195 8.14 -17.03 -8.32
CA GLY A 195 8.68 -16.36 -9.48
C GLY A 195 9.14 -14.94 -9.20
N THR A 196 9.16 -14.12 -10.25
CA THR A 196 9.57 -12.72 -10.17
C THR A 196 8.68 -11.83 -11.01
N PHE A 197 8.43 -10.61 -10.54
CA PHE A 197 7.80 -9.54 -11.29
C PHE A 197 8.85 -8.48 -11.67
N LYS A 198 8.87 -8.05 -12.94
CA LYS A 198 9.83 -7.04 -13.44
C LYS A 198 9.12 -5.70 -13.66
N THR A 199 9.51 -4.66 -12.93
CA THR A 199 8.99 -3.30 -13.09
C THR A 199 9.74 -2.54 -14.21
N CYS A 200 10.81 -1.85 -13.85
CA CYS A 200 11.70 -1.08 -14.73
C CYS A 200 13.03 -0.79 -14.04
N ASN A 201 14.06 -0.42 -14.81
CA ASN A 201 15.41 -0.19 -14.30
C ASN A 201 15.64 1.27 -13.87
N ASP A 202 14.74 1.81 -13.05
CA ASP A 202 14.90 3.12 -12.42
C ASP A 202 14.47 3.05 -10.94
N ARG A 203 15.46 2.99 -10.03
CA ARG A 203 15.21 2.87 -8.59
C ARG A 203 14.28 3.95 -8.07
N LYS A 204 14.36 5.18 -8.59
CA LYS A 204 13.59 6.32 -8.05
C LYS A 204 12.08 6.11 -8.17
N ASP A 205 11.67 5.27 -9.11
CA ASP A 205 10.31 5.25 -9.62
C ASP A 205 9.77 3.83 -9.89
N CYS A 206 10.57 2.78 -9.66
CA CYS A 206 10.25 1.40 -10.03
C CYS A 206 10.39 0.40 -8.89
N GLU A 207 10.66 0.86 -7.66
CA GLU A 207 10.53 0.04 -6.45
C GLU A 207 9.05 -0.25 -6.20
N VAL A 208 8.70 -1.52 -5.96
CA VAL A 208 7.34 -1.93 -5.58
C VAL A 208 7.08 -1.47 -4.16
N THR A 209 5.89 -0.90 -3.91
CA THR A 209 5.54 -0.27 -2.63
C THR A 209 4.15 -0.61 -2.09
N ALA A 210 3.29 -1.24 -2.89
CA ALA A 210 2.02 -1.81 -2.44
C ALA A 210 1.43 -2.71 -3.53
N ALA A 211 0.53 -3.63 -3.16
CA ALA A 211 -0.27 -4.38 -4.12
C ALA A 211 -1.71 -4.60 -3.62
N THR A 212 -2.64 -4.83 -4.54
CA THR A 212 -4.04 -5.13 -4.21
C THR A 212 -4.69 -5.94 -5.32
N ILE A 213 -5.84 -6.55 -5.04
CA ILE A 213 -6.62 -7.32 -6.00
C ILE A 213 -8.09 -6.92 -5.97
N ASP A 214 -8.70 -6.74 -7.15
CA ASP A 214 -10.14 -6.66 -7.28
C ASP A 214 -10.70 -8.07 -7.46
N PHE A 215 -11.35 -8.59 -6.42
CA PHE A 215 -11.95 -9.91 -6.49
C PHE A 215 -13.07 -10.02 -7.55
N SER A 216 -13.70 -8.92 -7.96
CA SER A 216 -14.79 -8.96 -8.94
C SER A 216 -14.27 -9.21 -10.36
N SER A 217 -13.19 -8.54 -10.75
CA SER A 217 -12.59 -8.68 -12.08
C SER A 217 -11.40 -9.64 -12.12
N GLY A 218 -10.83 -9.99 -10.97
CA GLY A 218 -9.56 -10.73 -10.87
C GLY A 218 -8.36 -9.88 -11.31
N ARG A 219 -8.46 -8.55 -11.30
CA ARG A 219 -7.31 -7.69 -11.64
C ARG A 219 -6.43 -7.48 -10.42
N ILE A 220 -5.13 -7.60 -10.61
CA ILE A 220 -4.14 -7.23 -9.61
C ILE A 220 -3.56 -5.87 -9.99
N ALA A 221 -3.34 -5.00 -9.02
CA ALA A 221 -2.63 -3.74 -9.19
C ALA A 221 -1.38 -3.73 -8.31
N LEU A 222 -0.21 -3.47 -8.90
CA LEU A 222 1.02 -3.17 -8.15
C LEU A 222 1.36 -1.70 -8.30
N LEU A 223 1.79 -1.10 -7.19
CA LEU A 223 2.19 0.29 -7.11
C LEU A 223 3.71 0.42 -7.04
N THR A 224 4.21 1.47 -7.68
CA THR A 224 5.50 2.10 -7.39
C THR A 224 5.26 3.59 -7.14
N TYR A 225 6.27 4.34 -6.74
CA TYR A 225 6.14 5.78 -6.48
C TYR A 225 5.52 6.64 -7.60
N ASN A 226 5.54 6.18 -8.85
CA ASN A 226 4.91 6.91 -9.95
C ASN A 226 4.28 6.04 -11.05
N LYS A 227 4.12 4.74 -10.84
CA LYS A 227 3.48 3.83 -11.81
C LYS A 227 2.53 2.87 -11.11
N VAL A 228 1.49 2.50 -11.85
CA VAL A 228 0.65 1.35 -11.52
C VAL A 228 0.83 0.31 -12.61
N PHE A 229 1.00 -0.95 -12.22
CA PHE A 229 1.01 -2.10 -13.10
C PHE A 229 -0.27 -2.90 -12.85
N ILE A 230 -1.16 -2.93 -13.84
CA ILE A 230 -2.36 -3.77 -13.82
C ILE A 230 -2.01 -5.10 -14.46
N ILE A 231 -2.29 -6.19 -13.76
CA ILE A 231 -2.17 -7.55 -14.25
C ILE A 231 -3.58 -8.10 -14.43
N ASP A 232 -3.89 -8.57 -15.65
CA ASP A 232 -5.15 -9.19 -16.02
C ASP A 232 -4.93 -10.37 -16.99
N ASP A 233 -6.02 -10.96 -17.47
CA ASP A 233 -6.00 -12.02 -18.49
C ASP A 233 -5.04 -13.18 -18.15
N TYR A 234 -5.14 -13.66 -16.91
CA TYR A 234 -4.43 -14.85 -16.44
C TYR A 234 -5.41 -15.94 -16.06
N LYS A 235 -4.93 -17.18 -16.10
CA LYS A 235 -5.73 -18.36 -15.73
C LYS A 235 -5.38 -18.78 -14.31
N ASP A 236 -6.41 -19.06 -13.52
CA ASP A 236 -6.27 -19.53 -12.13
C ASP A 236 -5.38 -18.58 -11.30
N GLU A 237 -4.26 -19.06 -10.76
CA GLU A 237 -3.30 -18.28 -9.96
C GLU A 237 -2.04 -17.87 -10.77
N ASP A 238 -2.03 -18.07 -12.09
CA ASP A 238 -0.86 -17.80 -12.95
C ASP A 238 -0.73 -16.32 -13.36
N PHE A 239 -0.94 -15.42 -12.41
CA PHE A 239 -0.91 -13.98 -12.67
C PHE A 239 0.47 -13.47 -13.14
N LEU A 240 1.55 -14.18 -12.85
CA LEU A 240 2.89 -13.81 -13.32
C LEU A 240 3.04 -13.92 -14.85
N ASN A 241 2.20 -14.73 -15.50
CA ASN A 241 2.12 -14.85 -16.95
C ASN A 241 0.91 -14.10 -17.55
N GLY A 242 0.19 -13.33 -16.72
CA GLY A 242 -0.90 -12.48 -17.15
C GLY A 242 -0.44 -11.33 -18.04
N LYS A 243 -1.40 -10.69 -18.70
CA LYS A 243 -1.17 -9.47 -19.45
C LYS A 243 -0.92 -8.31 -18.47
N ILE A 244 0.13 -7.53 -18.74
CA ILE A 244 0.55 -6.43 -17.88
C ILE A 244 0.35 -5.10 -18.61
N LYS A 245 -0.46 -4.21 -18.04
CA LYS A 245 -0.60 -2.82 -18.46
C LYS A 245 0.08 -1.90 -17.47
N LYS A 246 1.02 -1.09 -17.96
CA LYS A 246 1.72 -0.07 -17.17
C LYS A 246 1.07 1.29 -17.36
N ILE A 247 0.71 1.94 -16.26
CA ILE A 247 0.14 3.30 -16.21
C ILE A 247 1.15 4.20 -15.50
N LYS A 248 1.69 5.19 -16.19
CA LYS A 248 2.48 6.25 -15.56
C LYS A 248 1.53 7.26 -14.92
N LEU A 249 1.72 7.58 -13.65
CA LEU A 249 0.84 8.47 -12.88
C LEU A 249 1.05 9.95 -13.21
N GLU A 250 2.21 10.30 -13.78
CA GLU A 250 2.59 11.69 -14.08
C GLU A 250 2.65 12.60 -12.82
N HIS A 251 2.71 11.98 -11.65
CA HIS A 251 2.88 12.61 -10.35
C HIS A 251 3.79 11.74 -9.48
N THR A 252 4.89 12.31 -8.98
CA THR A 252 5.86 11.61 -8.12
C THR A 252 5.74 12.11 -6.69
N SER A 253 5.51 11.16 -5.78
CA SER A 253 5.48 11.31 -4.33
C SER A 253 5.71 9.93 -3.71
N GLN A 254 5.94 9.85 -2.40
CA GLN A 254 6.17 8.58 -1.70
C GLN A 254 4.84 7.84 -1.52
N LYS A 255 4.38 7.20 -2.59
CA LYS A 255 3.13 6.43 -2.61
C LYS A 255 3.38 5.01 -2.15
N GLU A 256 2.74 4.64 -1.05
CA GLU A 256 2.98 3.37 -0.33
C GLU A 256 1.65 2.71 0.04
N SER A 257 0.58 3.03 -0.69
CA SER A 257 -0.71 2.37 -0.49
C SER A 257 -1.54 2.39 -1.76
N ILE A 258 -2.15 1.25 -2.09
CA ILE A 258 -3.06 1.09 -3.23
C ILE A 258 -4.19 0.16 -2.85
N GLY A 259 -5.42 0.45 -3.28
CA GLY A 259 -6.58 -0.39 -3.04
C GLY A 259 -7.65 -0.13 -4.09
N PHE A 260 -8.43 -1.15 -4.45
CA PHE A 260 -9.57 -0.92 -5.35
C PHE A 260 -10.71 -0.23 -4.60
N LYS A 261 -11.18 0.89 -5.16
CA LYS A 261 -12.46 1.51 -4.78
C LYS A 261 -13.61 0.73 -5.41
N ASP A 262 -13.44 0.42 -6.69
CA ASP A 262 -14.31 -0.40 -7.53
C ASP A 262 -13.46 -0.97 -8.68
N SER A 263 -14.02 -1.83 -9.53
CA SER A 263 -13.25 -2.49 -10.60
C SER A 263 -12.55 -1.53 -11.57
N ASN A 264 -12.96 -0.26 -11.66
CA ASN A 264 -12.41 0.71 -12.61
C ASN A 264 -11.74 1.91 -11.92
N THR A 265 -11.62 1.91 -10.59
CA THR A 265 -11.05 3.02 -9.84
C THR A 265 -10.17 2.51 -8.71
N LEU A 266 -8.94 3.02 -8.64
CA LEU A 266 -8.01 2.76 -7.56
C LEU A 266 -7.99 3.95 -6.60
N TYR A 267 -7.94 3.66 -5.31
CA TYR A 267 -7.41 4.56 -4.31
C TYR A 267 -5.89 4.39 -4.21
N ILE A 268 -5.17 5.50 -4.09
CA ILE A 268 -3.72 5.54 -3.89
C ILE A 268 -3.41 6.57 -2.81
N ALA A 269 -2.54 6.26 -1.86
CA ALA A 269 -2.12 7.22 -0.84
C ALA A 269 -0.62 7.50 -0.87
N ASP A 270 -0.23 8.69 -0.42
CA ASP A 270 1.16 9.05 -0.20
C ASP A 270 1.45 9.50 1.23
N GLU A 271 2.70 9.29 1.64
CA GLU A 271 3.19 9.74 2.93
C GLU A 271 3.28 11.26 3.03
N ARG A 272 3.25 11.74 4.27
CA ARG A 272 3.40 13.14 4.61
C ARG A 272 4.86 13.49 4.80
N ASN A 273 5.37 14.38 3.95
CA ASN A 273 6.69 14.99 4.09
C ASN A 273 6.57 16.47 4.48
N GLY A 274 6.60 16.72 5.79
CA GLY A 274 6.42 18.06 6.35
C GLY A 274 5.03 18.64 6.03
N ALA A 275 5.00 19.70 5.22
CA ALA A 275 3.76 20.36 4.80
C ALA A 275 3.13 19.76 3.53
N TYR A 276 3.77 18.78 2.90
CA TYR A 276 3.34 18.16 1.65
C TYR A 276 2.96 16.69 1.84
N GLY A 277 2.18 16.13 0.92
CA GLY A 277 1.74 14.73 0.97
C GLY A 277 0.71 14.45 2.05
N GLY A 278 0.55 13.18 2.42
CA GLY A 278 -0.50 12.73 3.32
C GLY A 278 -1.87 12.80 2.64
N ASN A 279 -1.92 12.48 1.35
CA ASN A 279 -3.12 12.60 0.54
C ASN A 279 -3.64 11.24 0.09
N LEU A 280 -4.95 11.17 -0.06
CA LEU A 280 -5.65 10.10 -0.75
C LEU A 280 -6.03 10.58 -2.15
N TYR A 281 -5.75 9.76 -3.15
CA TYR A 281 -6.01 10.01 -4.57
C TYR A 281 -6.91 8.95 -5.17
N GLU A 282 -7.62 9.31 -6.24
CA GLU A 282 -8.26 8.40 -7.17
C GLU A 282 -7.50 8.34 -8.49
N LEU A 283 -7.34 7.13 -9.02
CA LEU A 283 -6.93 6.86 -10.40
C LEU A 283 -8.04 6.10 -11.11
N LYS A 284 -8.61 6.70 -12.16
CA LYS A 284 -9.54 5.99 -13.05
C LYS A 284 -8.76 5.12 -14.03
N LEU A 285 -9.23 3.90 -14.20
CA LEU A 285 -8.65 2.92 -15.09
C LEU A 285 -9.38 2.96 -16.44
N ASP A 286 -8.74 3.56 -17.45
CA ASP A 286 -9.19 3.48 -18.85
C ASP A 286 -8.75 2.12 -19.43
N LEU A 287 -9.42 1.03 -19.02
CA LEU A 287 -9.09 -0.36 -19.38
C LEU A 287 -9.92 -0.88 -20.56
#